data_AF-A0A6L6GZ94-F1
#
_entry.id   AF-A0A6L6GZ94-F1
#
_cell.length_a   1.000
_cell.length_b   1.000
_cell.length_c   1.000
_cell.angle_alpha   90.00
_cell.angle_beta   90.00
_cell.angle_gamma   90.00
#
_symmetry.space_group_name_H-M   'P 1'
#
loop_
_entity.id
_entity.type
_entity.pdbx_description
1 polymer ?
#
loop_
_entity_poly.entity_id
_entity_poly.type
_entity_poly.pdbx_seq_one_letter_code
_entity_poly.pdbx_strand_id
1 'polypeptide(L)'
;MQNTLLQRIGKQLEDWLPEGTIIKVEGSKALEIITEQEAVVVNVSCEPLHFLTGRSEDVWRPVHVENIAYIESNQKKTWFYAGDESYCATQTLKELMPRLPHQFLQVHRSYIVNLHSIVEISKDIGAGYLVTMEDGAVLPVSQSFVSAVRKRLEF
;
A
#
# COMPACT_ATOMS: atom_id res chain seq x y z
N MET A 1 16.11 0.24 1.72
CA MET A 1 15.47 -0.71 2.66
C MET A 1 14.33 -1.43 1.96
N GLN A 2 14.70 -2.28 1.01
CA GLN A 2 13.80 -2.91 0.07
C GLN A 2 13.49 -4.34 0.54
N ASN A 3 12.22 -4.70 0.45
CA ASN A 3 11.70 -6.04 0.23
C ASN A 3 12.03 -7.19 1.20
N THR A 4 11.50 -7.10 2.42
CA THR A 4 11.58 -8.17 3.43
C THR A 4 10.60 -9.33 3.17
N LEU A 5 9.58 -9.12 2.33
CA LEU A 5 8.56 -10.13 2.01
C LEU A 5 9.04 -11.10 0.91
N LEU A 6 9.62 -10.56 -0.18
CA LEU A 6 10.20 -11.39 -1.25
C LEU A 6 11.45 -12.15 -0.80
N GLN A 7 12.25 -11.60 0.11
CA GLN A 7 13.38 -12.35 0.71
C GLN A 7 12.90 -13.52 1.57
N ARG A 8 11.77 -13.37 2.28
CA ARG A 8 11.17 -14.44 3.08
C ARG A 8 10.57 -15.54 2.20
N ILE A 9 9.88 -15.15 1.14
CA ILE A 9 9.31 -16.08 0.16
C ILE A 9 10.45 -16.79 -0.62
N GLY A 10 11.48 -16.05 -1.05
CA GLY A 10 12.64 -16.61 -1.76
C GLY A 10 13.36 -17.68 -0.95
N LYS A 11 13.67 -17.41 0.32
CA LYS A 11 14.36 -18.38 1.20
C LYS A 11 13.53 -19.64 1.48
N GLN A 12 12.21 -19.51 1.54
CA GLN A 12 11.30 -20.63 1.75
C GLN A 12 11.05 -21.45 0.48
N LEU A 13 11.27 -20.86 -0.70
CA LEU A 13 11.22 -21.52 -1.99
C LEU A 13 12.54 -22.21 -2.35
N GLU A 14 13.69 -21.67 -1.91
CA GLU A 14 15.01 -22.31 -2.07
C GLU A 14 15.04 -23.73 -1.49
N ASP A 15 14.34 -23.99 -0.38
CA ASP A 15 14.25 -25.33 0.25
C ASP A 15 13.44 -26.34 -0.60
N TRP A 16 12.65 -25.88 -1.58
CA TRP A 16 11.75 -26.69 -2.40
C TRP A 16 12.17 -26.73 -3.88
N LEU A 17 13.19 -25.97 -4.26
CA LEU A 17 13.63 -25.81 -5.64
C LEU A 17 15.00 -26.47 -5.86
N PRO A 18 15.27 -27.03 -7.07
CA PRO A 18 16.57 -27.61 -7.39
C PRO A 18 17.71 -26.61 -7.23
N GLU A 19 18.89 -27.10 -6.84
CA GLU A 19 20.13 -26.31 -6.87
C GLU A 19 20.35 -25.70 -8.26
N GLY A 20 20.65 -24.40 -8.32
CA GLY A 20 20.83 -23.66 -9.58
C GLY A 20 19.58 -22.93 -10.10
N THR A 21 18.45 -23.00 -9.40
CA THR A 21 17.23 -22.28 -9.80
C THR A 21 17.40 -20.76 -9.68
N ILE A 22 17.19 -20.03 -10.79
CA ILE A 22 17.26 -18.57 -10.82
C ILE A 22 15.84 -17.99 -10.70
N ILE A 23 15.58 -17.26 -9.62
CA ILE A 23 14.32 -16.54 -9.41
C ILE A 23 14.47 -15.12 -9.97
N LYS A 24 13.69 -14.79 -11.01
CA LYS A 24 13.56 -13.41 -11.51
C LYS A 24 12.21 -12.85 -11.13
N VAL A 25 12.22 -11.68 -10.50
CA VAL A 25 11.01 -10.94 -10.14
C VAL A 25 10.80 -9.86 -11.20
N GLU A 26 9.78 -10.00 -12.05
CA GLU A 26 9.36 -8.94 -12.96
C GLU A 26 8.09 -8.26 -12.43
N GLY A 27 8.27 -7.06 -11.85
CA GLY A 27 7.17 -6.27 -11.32
C GLY A 27 6.52 -6.84 -10.05
N SER A 28 5.28 -6.42 -9.77
CA SER A 28 4.55 -6.76 -8.54
C SER A 28 3.69 -8.03 -8.65
N LYS A 29 3.63 -8.65 -9.83
CA LYS A 29 2.57 -9.62 -10.19
C LYS A 29 3.08 -10.97 -10.71
N ALA A 30 4.36 -11.12 -11.06
CA ALA A 30 4.87 -12.40 -11.57
C ALA A 30 6.28 -12.70 -11.06
N LEU A 31 6.50 -13.97 -10.72
CA LEU A 31 7.81 -14.57 -10.49
C LEU A 31 8.09 -15.52 -11.65
N GLU A 32 9.16 -15.28 -12.41
CA GLU A 32 9.67 -16.23 -13.39
C GLU A 32 10.72 -17.11 -12.71
N ILE A 33 10.46 -18.40 -12.63
CA ILE A 33 11.40 -19.40 -12.14
C ILE A 33 12.03 -20.08 -13.36
N ILE A 34 13.32 -19.82 -13.59
CA ILE A 34 14.07 -20.43 -14.68
C ILE A 34 14.80 -21.65 -14.11
N THR A 35 14.45 -22.85 -14.59
CA THR A 35 15.16 -24.10 -14.30
C THR A 35 15.74 -24.68 -15.60
N GLU A 36 16.76 -25.54 -15.50
CA GLU A 36 17.42 -26.17 -16.66
C GLU A 36 16.52 -27.16 -17.41
N GLN A 37 15.36 -27.55 -16.85
CA GLN A 37 14.36 -28.39 -17.50
C GLN A 37 12.96 -27.82 -17.24
N GLU A 38 12.50 -27.00 -18.19
CA GLU A 38 11.20 -26.29 -18.24
C GLU A 38 11.00 -25.12 -17.26
N ALA A 39 10.50 -24.02 -17.82
CA ALA A 39 10.14 -22.81 -17.09
C ALA A 39 8.82 -23.01 -16.35
N VAL A 40 8.84 -22.94 -15.03
CA VAL A 40 7.62 -22.97 -14.20
C VAL A 40 7.16 -21.54 -13.99
N VAL A 41 6.11 -21.14 -14.71
CA VAL A 41 5.44 -19.85 -14.49
C VAL A 41 4.54 -19.99 -13.27
N VAL A 42 4.99 -19.46 -12.13
CA VAL A 42 4.13 -19.38 -10.93
C VAL A 42 3.29 -18.11 -11.04
N ASN A 43 2.01 -18.29 -11.35
CA ASN A 43 1.06 -17.19 -11.45
C ASN A 43 0.64 -16.77 -10.03
N VAL A 44 1.31 -15.76 -9.48
CA VAL A 44 0.97 -15.20 -8.16
C VAL A 44 -0.17 -14.20 -8.33
N SER A 45 -1.42 -14.68 -8.35
CA SER A 45 -2.59 -13.80 -8.32
C SER A 45 -2.72 -13.17 -6.93
N CYS A 46 -2.31 -11.91 -6.80
CA CYS A 46 -2.63 -11.08 -5.65
C CYS A 46 -3.84 -10.22 -6.04
N GLU A 47 -5.05 -10.74 -5.81
CA GLU A 47 -6.26 -9.93 -5.99
C GLU A 47 -6.21 -8.73 -5.04
N PRO A 48 -6.64 -7.53 -5.50
CA PRO A 48 -6.63 -6.35 -4.67
C PRO A 48 -7.49 -6.56 -3.42
N LEU A 49 -7.07 -5.97 -2.32
CA LEU A 49 -7.79 -6.04 -1.05
C LEU A 49 -9.19 -5.43 -1.21
N HIS A 50 -10.24 -6.24 -1.05
CA HIS A 50 -11.63 -5.78 -1.09
C HIS A 50 -12.11 -5.21 0.25
N PHE A 51 -11.65 -5.79 1.36
CA PHE A 51 -11.99 -5.34 2.71
C PHE A 51 -10.74 -5.14 3.56
N LEU A 52 -10.71 -4.07 4.32
CA LEU A 52 -9.76 -3.91 5.42
C LEU A 52 -10.55 -4.02 6.73
N THR A 53 -10.15 -4.98 7.58
CA THR A 53 -10.76 -5.14 8.89
C THR A 53 -9.94 -4.37 9.91
N GLY A 54 -10.61 -3.53 10.70
CA GLY A 54 -9.97 -2.80 11.79
C GLY A 54 -10.76 -2.91 13.08
N ARG A 55 -10.05 -2.65 14.17
CA ARG A 55 -10.63 -2.62 15.51
C ARG A 55 -11.09 -1.21 15.84
N SER A 56 -12.33 -1.09 16.30
CA SER A 56 -12.86 0.09 16.98
C SER A 56 -13.37 -0.37 18.35
N GLU A 57 -12.88 0.27 19.41
CA GLU A 57 -13.10 -0.18 20.79
C GLU A 57 -12.74 -1.68 20.96
N ASP A 58 -13.73 -2.54 21.19
CA ASP A 58 -13.57 -3.99 21.37
C ASP A 58 -14.19 -4.83 20.24
N VAL A 59 -14.58 -4.20 19.14
CA VAL A 59 -15.17 -4.88 17.98
C VAL A 59 -14.28 -4.78 16.74
N TRP A 60 -14.29 -5.85 15.94
CA TRP A 60 -13.66 -5.88 14.62
C TRP A 60 -14.71 -5.60 13.55
N ARG A 61 -14.47 -4.59 12.72
CA ARG A 61 -15.37 -4.23 11.62
C ARG A 61 -14.66 -4.38 10.28
N PRO A 62 -15.17 -5.22 9.36
CA PRO A 62 -14.71 -5.22 7.98
C PRO A 62 -15.28 -4.00 7.26
N VAL A 63 -14.42 -3.22 6.61
CA VAL A 63 -14.81 -2.04 5.83
C VAL A 63 -14.40 -2.25 4.38
N HIS A 64 -15.31 -1.97 3.45
CA HIS A 64 -15.00 -2.03 2.03
C HIS A 64 -13.91 -1.02 1.70
N VAL A 65 -12.85 -1.45 1.01
CA VAL A 65 -11.67 -0.62 0.79
C VAL A 65 -12.01 0.65 0.00
N GLU A 66 -13.02 0.62 -0.86
CA GLU A 66 -13.48 1.81 -1.59
C GLU A 66 -14.06 2.90 -0.68
N ASN A 67 -14.55 2.55 0.50
CA ASN A 67 -15.11 3.50 1.48
C ASN A 67 -14.03 4.15 2.36
N ILE A 68 -12.77 3.73 2.22
CA ILE A 68 -11.65 4.27 3.00
C ILE A 68 -11.12 5.52 2.30
N ALA A 69 -11.12 6.64 3.01
CA ALA A 69 -10.61 7.92 2.51
C ALA A 69 -9.07 7.96 2.58
N TYR A 70 -8.50 7.57 3.72
CA TYR A 70 -7.05 7.49 3.90
C TYR A 70 -6.66 6.54 5.03
N ILE A 71 -5.36 6.23 5.06
CA ILE A 71 -4.71 5.38 6.05
C ILE A 71 -3.53 6.14 6.62
N GLU A 72 -3.43 6.18 7.94
CA GLU A 72 -2.42 6.90 8.70
C GLU A 72 -1.60 5.94 9.56
N SER A 73 -0.29 6.18 9.65
CA SER A 73 0.55 5.62 10.72
C SER A 73 0.74 6.66 11.81
N ASN A 74 0.10 6.46 12.96
CA ASN A 74 0.17 7.36 14.12
C ASN A 74 0.38 6.59 15.43
N GLN A 75 1.29 7.06 16.29
CA GLN A 75 1.62 6.44 17.59
C GLN A 75 1.85 4.92 17.53
N LYS A 76 2.62 4.44 16.54
CA LYS A 76 2.92 3.02 16.28
C LYS A 76 1.70 2.15 15.91
N LYS A 77 0.57 2.78 15.58
CA LYS A 77 -0.64 2.13 15.09
C LYS A 77 -0.91 2.56 13.66
N THR A 78 -1.61 1.71 12.91
CA THR A 78 -2.13 2.03 11.60
C THR A 78 -3.63 2.26 11.73
N TRP A 79 -4.06 3.48 11.41
CA TRP A 79 -5.45 3.88 11.41
C TRP A 79 -5.94 3.98 9.97
N PHE A 80 -7.18 3.60 9.71
CA PHE A 80 -7.86 3.94 8.46
C PHE A 80 -9.18 4.62 8.77
N TYR A 81 -9.55 5.56 7.90
CA TYR A 81 -10.66 6.47 8.09
C TYR A 81 -11.68 6.26 6.97
N ALA A 82 -12.93 6.07 7.35
CA ALA A 82 -14.03 5.76 6.44
C ALA A 82 -15.30 6.48 6.91
N GLY A 83 -15.70 7.54 6.20
CA GLY A 83 -16.71 8.48 6.67
C GLY A 83 -16.31 9.10 8.01
N ASP A 84 -17.23 9.16 8.96
CA ASP A 84 -17.00 9.73 10.29
C ASP A 84 -16.34 8.74 11.27
N GLU A 85 -15.97 7.54 10.80
CA GLU A 85 -15.41 6.48 11.64
C GLU A 85 -13.93 6.23 11.36
N SER A 86 -13.21 5.78 12.39
CA SER A 86 -11.82 5.37 12.30
C SER A 86 -11.59 4.02 12.96
N TYR A 87 -10.60 3.30 12.44
CA TYR A 87 -10.36 1.91 12.78
C TYR A 87 -8.86 1.61 12.84
N CYS A 88 -8.44 0.83 13.82
CA CYS A 88 -7.05 0.39 13.93
C CYS A 88 -6.83 -0.92 13.17
N ALA A 89 -6.03 -0.89 12.11
CA ALA A 89 -5.56 -2.08 11.40
C ALA A 89 -4.41 -2.76 12.15
N THR A 90 -4.24 -4.06 11.96
CA THR A 90 -3.08 -4.80 12.49
C THR A 90 -1.87 -4.72 11.57
N GLN A 91 -2.09 -4.42 10.29
CA GLN A 91 -1.03 -4.27 9.29
C GLN A 91 -0.43 -2.87 9.31
N THR A 92 0.85 -2.77 8.97
CA THR A 92 1.55 -1.50 8.72
C THR A 92 1.21 -0.92 7.35
N LEU A 93 1.45 0.38 7.14
CA LEU A 93 1.34 1.01 5.81
C LEU A 93 2.15 0.27 4.74
N LYS A 94 3.35 -0.21 5.10
CA LYS A 94 4.25 -0.95 4.20
C LYS A 94 3.64 -2.30 3.77
N GLU A 95 2.91 -2.97 4.65
CA GLU A 95 2.24 -4.25 4.36
C GLU A 95 0.93 -4.03 3.59
N LEU A 96 0.24 -2.92 3.82
CA LEU A 96 -1.01 -2.59 3.14
C LEU A 96 -0.80 -2.10 1.70
N MET A 97 0.15 -1.19 1.45
CA MET A 97 0.36 -0.57 0.15
C MET A 97 0.38 -1.54 -1.05
N PRO A 98 1.11 -2.68 -1.04
CA PRO A 98 1.13 -3.60 -2.18
C PRO A 98 -0.19 -4.36 -2.41
N ARG A 99 -1.10 -4.35 -1.43
CA ARG A 99 -2.39 -5.06 -1.48
C ARG A 99 -3.55 -4.11 -1.80
N LEU A 100 -3.37 -2.80 -1.62
CA LEU A 100 -4.41 -1.82 -1.85
C LEU A 100 -4.68 -1.64 -3.36
N PRO A 101 -5.93 -1.33 -3.75
CA PRO A 101 -6.26 -0.97 -5.13
C PRO A 101 -5.45 0.22 -5.65
N HIS A 102 -5.39 0.35 -6.99
CA HIS A 102 -4.59 1.38 -7.67
C HIS A 102 -5.04 2.84 -7.44
N GLN A 103 -6.22 3.03 -6.83
CA GLN A 103 -6.69 4.35 -6.37
C GLN A 103 -6.02 4.80 -5.07
N PHE A 104 -5.25 3.94 -4.39
CA PHE A 104 -4.49 4.34 -3.21
C PHE A 104 -3.10 4.81 -3.62
N LEU A 105 -2.65 5.92 -3.02
CA LEU A 105 -1.33 6.48 -3.25
C LEU A 105 -0.70 6.87 -1.94
N GLN A 106 0.56 6.46 -1.72
CA GLN A 106 1.33 6.96 -0.60
C GLN A 106 1.79 8.40 -0.90
N VAL A 107 1.40 9.34 -0.05
CA VAL A 107 1.74 10.77 -0.16
C VAL A 107 2.75 11.21 0.90
N HIS A 108 2.88 10.41 1.96
CA HIS A 108 3.79 10.65 3.06
C HIS A 108 4.24 9.31 3.65
N ARG A 109 5.36 9.29 4.39
CA ARG A 109 5.77 8.11 5.17
C ARG A 109 4.70 7.62 6.16
N SER A 110 3.81 8.51 6.56
CA SER A 110 2.71 8.25 7.49
C SER A 110 1.33 8.23 6.83
N TYR A 111 1.19 8.48 5.54
CA TYR A 111 -0.13 8.62 4.91
C TYR A 111 -0.20 7.93 3.55
N ILE A 112 -1.25 7.11 3.39
CA ILE A 112 -1.74 6.59 2.11
C ILE A 112 -3.14 7.17 1.92
N VAL A 113 -3.41 7.80 0.79
CA VAL A 113 -4.72 8.41 0.49
C VAL A 113 -5.42 7.65 -0.62
N ASN A 114 -6.75 7.58 -0.56
CA ASN A 114 -7.59 7.23 -1.69
C ASN A 114 -7.76 8.46 -2.57
N LEU A 115 -7.32 8.37 -3.82
CA LEU A 115 -7.37 9.47 -4.79
C LEU A 115 -8.80 9.93 -5.08
N HIS A 116 -9.79 9.04 -4.97
CA HIS A 116 -11.18 9.40 -5.20
C HIS A 116 -11.75 10.31 -4.09
N SER A 117 -11.12 10.34 -2.92
CA SER A 117 -11.55 11.15 -1.78
C SER A 117 -10.77 12.45 -1.64
N ILE A 118 -9.95 12.84 -2.63
CA ILE A 118 -9.22 14.11 -2.64
C ILE A 118 -10.12 15.20 -3.21
N VAL A 119 -10.29 16.29 -2.45
CA VAL A 119 -11.04 17.48 -2.86
C VAL A 119 -10.13 18.55 -3.44
N GLU A 120 -8.96 18.76 -2.83
CA GLU A 120 -8.05 19.84 -3.22
C GLU A 120 -6.59 19.44 -3.03
N ILE A 121 -5.72 19.99 -3.87
CA ILE A 121 -4.27 20.00 -3.65
C ILE A 121 -3.80 21.46 -3.62
N SER A 122 -3.15 21.86 -2.55
CA SER A 122 -2.65 23.22 -2.36
C SER A 122 -1.15 23.22 -2.03
N LYS A 123 -0.49 24.35 -2.28
CA LYS A 123 0.91 24.56 -1.89
C LYS A 123 0.97 25.06 -0.45
N ASP A 124 1.90 24.51 0.32
CA ASP A 124 2.23 24.98 1.66
C ASP A 124 3.68 25.43 1.76
N ILE A 125 3.92 26.45 2.57
CA ILE A 125 5.23 27.11 2.70
C ILE A 125 6.25 26.19 3.40
N GLY A 126 5.81 25.25 4.25
CA GLY A 126 6.68 24.35 5.02
C GLY A 126 6.66 22.89 4.57
N ALA A 127 5.52 22.37 4.13
CA ALA A 127 5.31 20.98 3.72
C ALA A 127 5.41 20.76 2.20
N GLY A 128 5.46 21.84 1.41
CA GLY A 128 5.48 21.77 -0.05
C GLY A 128 4.07 21.66 -0.63
N TYR A 129 3.39 20.53 -0.41
CA TYR A 129 1.99 20.34 -0.82
C TYR A 129 1.14 19.77 0.30
N LEU A 130 -0.14 20.13 0.28
CA LEU A 130 -1.19 19.58 1.12
C LEU A 130 -2.25 18.95 0.23
N VAL A 131 -2.84 17.85 0.71
CA VAL A 131 -4.01 17.20 0.12
C VAL A 131 -5.16 17.35 1.10
N THR A 132 -6.26 17.93 0.65
CA THR A 132 -7.50 18.05 1.42
C THR A 132 -8.44 16.91 1.02
N MET A 133 -8.88 16.14 2.02
CA MET A 133 -9.77 15.00 1.86
C MET A 133 -11.25 15.42 1.97
N GLU A 134 -12.18 14.57 1.53
CA GLU A 134 -13.64 14.82 1.59
C GLU A 134 -14.17 15.02 3.02
N ASP A 135 -13.55 14.41 4.02
CA ASP A 135 -13.90 14.58 5.45
C ASP A 135 -13.27 15.85 6.06
N GLY A 136 -12.58 16.66 5.26
CA GLY A 136 -11.92 17.88 5.68
C GLY A 136 -10.50 17.67 6.25
N ALA A 137 -9.99 16.43 6.31
CA ALA A 137 -8.63 16.19 6.73
C ALA A 137 -7.62 16.84 5.77
N VAL A 138 -6.59 17.49 6.31
CA VAL A 138 -5.53 18.14 5.53
C VAL A 138 -4.22 17.40 5.78
N LEU A 139 -3.73 16.70 4.75
CA LEU A 139 -2.61 15.76 4.86
C LEU A 139 -1.39 16.29 4.10
N PRO A 140 -0.19 16.31 4.72
CA PRO A 140 1.01 16.78 4.05
C PRO A 140 1.53 15.75 3.04
N VAL A 141 2.05 16.26 1.92
CA VAL A 141 2.82 15.46 0.96
C VAL A 141 4.29 15.69 1.22
N SER A 142 5.06 14.66 1.61
CA SER A 142 6.50 14.89 1.80
C SER A 142 7.25 14.98 0.47
N GLN A 143 8.37 15.70 0.49
CA GLN A 143 9.21 15.98 -0.68
C GLN A 143 9.52 14.73 -1.53
N SER A 144 9.80 13.59 -0.89
CA SER A 144 10.11 12.32 -1.57
C SER A 144 8.93 11.74 -2.36
N PHE A 145 7.69 12.14 -2.07
CA PHE A 145 6.48 11.64 -2.73
C PHE A 145 5.88 12.65 -3.72
N VAL A 146 6.27 13.93 -3.68
CA VAL A 146 5.74 14.98 -4.58
C VAL A 146 5.80 14.58 -6.06
N SER A 147 6.91 13.98 -6.51
CA SER A 147 7.04 13.55 -7.91
C SER A 147 6.01 12.48 -8.29
N ALA A 148 5.76 11.51 -7.40
CA ALA A 148 4.75 10.47 -7.62
C ALA A 148 3.33 11.04 -7.63
N VAL A 149 3.05 11.97 -6.70
CA VAL A 149 1.74 12.64 -6.59
C VAL A 149 1.44 13.47 -7.83
N ARG A 150 2.37 14.34 -8.26
CA ARG A 150 2.24 15.12 -9.50
C ARG A 150 2.05 14.24 -10.72
N LYS A 151 2.81 13.15 -10.84
CA LYS A 151 2.67 12.22 -11.97
C LYS A 151 1.31 11.52 -11.97
N ARG A 152 0.78 11.17 -10.80
CA ARG A 152 -0.49 10.42 -10.69
C ARG A 152 -1.73 11.29 -10.91
N LEU A 153 -1.63 12.59 -10.60
CA LEU A 153 -2.74 13.55 -10.62
C LEU A 153 -2.58 14.67 -11.65
N GLU A 154 -1.47 14.70 -12.39
CA GLU A 154 -1.19 15.59 -13.53
C GLU A 154 -1.34 17.10 -13.24
N PHE A 155 -0.68 17.60 -12.17
CA PHE A 155 -0.61 19.02 -11.79
C PHE A 155 0.81 19.51 -11.47
#